data_AF-A0A738HK50-F1
#
_entry.id   AF-A0A738HK50-F1
#
_cell.length_a   1.000
_cell.length_b   1.000
_cell.length_c   1.000
_cell.angle_alpha   90.00
_cell.angle_beta   90.00
_cell.angle_gamma   90.00
#
_symmetry.space_group_name_H-M   'P 1'
#
loop_
_entity.id
_entity.type
_entity.pdbx_description
1 polymer ?
#
loop_
_entity_poly.entity_id
_entity_poly.type
_entity_poly.pdbx_seq_one_letter_code
_entity_poly.pdbx_strand_id
1 'polypeptide(L)' 'GVFKWIVELNQKTRQYWSKDNQLLYIENVVMPL' A
#
# COMPACT_ATOMS: atom_id res chain seq x y z
N GLY A 1 11.03 2.32 -8.84
CA GLY A 1 10.55 3.21 -7.76
C GLY A 1 9.04 3.10 -7.62
N VAL A 2 8.45 3.74 -6.61
CA VAL A 2 6.99 3.72 -6.35
C VAL A 2 6.26 4.56 -7.40
N PHE A 3 5.25 3.97 -8.03
CA PHE A 3 4.38 4.63 -9.01
C PHE A 3 2.99 4.95 -8.43
N LYS A 4 2.40 4.01 -7.70
CA LYS A 4 1.11 4.18 -7.00
C LYS A 4 1.14 3.52 -5.64
N TRP A 5 0.24 3.94 -4.77
CA TRP A 5 -0.06 3.22 -3.52
C TRP A 5 -1.56 3.00 -3.38
N ILE A 6 -1.92 1.91 -2.70
CA ILE A 6 -3.31 1.49 -2.48
C ILE A 6 -3.49 1.31 -0.97
N VAL A 7 -4.51 1.93 -0.39
CA VAL A 7 -4.92 1.67 1.01
C VAL A 7 -6.11 0.74 0.99
N GLU A 8 -5.93 -0.44 1.58
CA GLU A 8 -6.99 -1.42 1.78
C GLU A 8 -7.50 -1.30 3.22
N LEU A 9 -8.68 -0.71 3.38
CA LEU A 9 -9.24 -0.39 4.70
C LEU A 9 -9.63 -1.64 5.49
N ASN A 10 -10.09 -2.69 4.80
CA ASN A 10 -10.49 -3.94 5.46
C ASN A 10 -9.28 -4.66 6.08
N GLN A 11 -8.15 -4.66 5.36
CA GLN A 11 -6.91 -5.28 5.80
C GLN A 11 -6.04 -4.33 6.63
N LYS A 12 -6.40 -3.04 6.69
CA LYS A 12 -5.60 -1.98 7.30
C LYS A 12 -4.17 -1.97 6.76
N THR A 13 -4.01 -2.12 5.45
CA THR A 13 -2.69 -2.12 4.81
C THR A 13 -2.54 -1.00 3.79
N ARG A 14 -1.32 -0.51 3.63
CA ARG A 14 -0.92 0.34 2.52
C ARG A 14 0.11 -0.40 1.69
N GLN A 15 -0.19 -0.51 0.41
CA GLN A 15 0.61 -1.27 -0.56
C GLN A 15 1.23 -0.30 -1.55
N TYR A 16 2.52 -0.46 -1.83
CA TYR A 16 3.28 0.38 -2.74
C TYR A 16 3.65 -0.41 -4.00
N TRP A 17 3.31 0.13 -5.17
CA TRP A 17 3.41 -0.58 -6.45
C TRP A 17 4.29 0.16 -7.45
N SER A 18 5.05 -0.59 -8.25
CA SER A 18 5.77 -0.08 -9.41
C SER A 18 4.83 0.17 -10.60
N LYS A 19 5.34 0.81 -11.65
CA LYS A 19 4.59 1.06 -12.90
C LYS A 19 4.21 -0.24 -13.61
N ASP A 20 5.02 -1.28 -13.46
CA ASP A 20 4.81 -2.61 -14.06
C ASP A 20 3.89 -3.50 -13.20
N ASN A 21 3.16 -2.91 -12.25
CA ASN A 21 2.29 -3.59 -11.29
C ASN A 21 3.01 -4.66 -10.44
N GLN A 22 4.29 -4.44 -10.10
CA GLN A 22 4.96 -5.23 -9.07
C GLN A 22 4.71 -4.61 -7.69
N LEU A 23 4.30 -5.43 -6.72
CA LEU A 23 4.24 -5.02 -5.32
C LEU A 23 5.68 -4.85 -4.80
N LEU A 24 6.00 -3.64 -4.35
CA LEU A 24 7.33 -3.29 -3.85
C LEU A 24 7.42 -3.40 -2.32
N TYR A 25 6.36 -2.99 -1.63
CA TYR A 25 6.31 -2.96 -0.18
C TYR A 25 4.87 -2.93 0.34
N ILE A 26 4.68 -3.43 1.57
CA ILE A 26 3.42 -3.39 2.29
C ILE A 26 3.66 -3.05 3.76
N GLU A 27 2.85 -2.15 4.30
CA GLU A 27 2.86 -1.79 5.71
C GLU A 27 1.44 -1.80 6.30
N ASN A 28 1.35 -2.01 7.62
CA ASN A 28 0.11 -1.82 8.35
C ASN A 28 -0.15 -0.32 8.51
N VAL A 29 -1.39 0.10 8.29
CA VAL A 29 -1.84 1.48 8.50
C VAL A 29 -2.47 1.56 9.87
N VAL A 30 -1.88 2.39 10.74
CA VAL A 30 -2.56 2.82 11.97
C VAL A 30 -3.58 3.87 11.55
N MET A 31 -4.86 3.51 11.58
CA MET A 31 -5.92 4.49 11.44
C MET A 31 -6.04 5.27 12.75
N PRO A 32 -6.05 6.61 12.73
CA PRO A 32 -6.37 7.39 13.92
C PRO A 32 -7.79 7.01 14.40
N LEU A 33 -7.94 6.91 15.73
CA LEU A 33 -9.22 6.67 16.41
C LEU A 33 -10.15 7.87 16.25
#